data_AF-A0A920RMD3-F1
#
_entry.id   AF-A0A920RMD3-F1
#
_cell.length_a   1.000
_cell.length_b   1.000
_cell.length_c   1.000
_cell.angle_alpha   90.00
_cell.angle_beta   90.00
_cell.angle_gamma   90.00
#
_symmetry.space_group_name_H-M   'P 1'
#
loop_
_entity.id
_entity.type
_entity.pdbx_description
1 polymer ?
#
loop_
_entity_poly.entity_id
_entity_poly.type
_entity_poly.pdbx_seq_one_letter_code
_entity_poly.pdbx_strand_id
1 'polypeptide(L)'
;MDSRTPSLTSPVERIRSLQEPDISVFDVPLVRATPETLTGLASLEDSFQEAEVEIVTWPQPGWRPVVAGTGNEGGVTSGEFEVYREGQRVLGRNHAVDGYYVTGWFDDPGTASSETVRQTRHGSWSAKPITTPTAPKGVLSS
;
A
#
# COMPACT_ATOMS: atom_id res chain seq x y z
N MET A 1 12.77 -5.60 23.80
CA MET A 1 12.67 -6.22 22.46
C MET A 1 13.98 -5.93 21.74
N ASP A 2 14.58 -6.93 21.11
CA ASP A 2 15.76 -6.69 20.27
C ASP A 2 15.31 -5.84 19.08
N SER A 3 15.79 -4.59 19.00
CA SER A 3 15.44 -3.65 17.91
C SER A 3 15.90 -4.13 16.54
N ARG A 4 16.63 -5.26 16.46
CA ARG A 4 17.01 -5.92 15.21
C ARG A 4 16.00 -6.94 14.70
N THR A 5 14.95 -7.28 15.45
CA THR A 5 13.93 -8.22 14.96
C THR A 5 12.67 -7.45 14.55
N PRO A 6 12.23 -7.55 13.29
CA PRO A 6 10.99 -6.90 12.87
C PRO A 6 9.81 -7.53 13.59
N SER A 7 8.93 -6.68 14.09
CA SER A 7 7.72 -7.07 14.84
C SER A 7 6.46 -6.97 13.98
N LEU A 8 5.40 -7.62 14.42
CA LEU A 8 4.06 -7.39 13.86
C LEU A 8 3.43 -6.22 14.60
N THR A 9 2.64 -5.43 13.88
CA THR A 9 1.94 -4.26 14.44
C THR A 9 0.83 -4.63 15.42
N SER A 10 0.48 -5.91 15.53
CA SER A 10 -0.46 -6.43 16.52
C SER A 10 0.02 -7.79 17.04
N PRO A 11 -0.22 -8.09 18.34
CA PRO A 11 0.13 -9.38 18.91
C PRO A 11 -0.78 -10.46 18.35
N VAL A 12 -0.32 -11.14 17.32
CA VAL A 12 -0.96 -12.34 16.78
C VAL A 12 -0.14 -13.56 17.17
N GLU A 13 -0.81 -14.64 17.55
CA GLU A 13 -0.14 -15.88 17.94
C GLU A 13 0.66 -16.49 16.79
N ARG A 14 0.11 -16.37 15.57
CA ARG A 14 0.74 -16.87 14.34
C ARG A 14 0.18 -16.14 13.12
N ILE A 15 1.03 -15.90 12.14
CA ILE A 15 0.59 -15.48 10.80
C ILE A 15 -0.08 -16.67 10.08
N ARG A 16 -1.33 -16.46 9.67
CA ARG A 16 -2.12 -17.47 8.96
C ARG A 16 -1.67 -17.57 7.50
N SER A 17 -1.71 -18.77 6.93
CA SER A 17 -1.49 -18.97 5.49
C SER A 17 -2.76 -18.61 4.71
N LEU A 18 -2.60 -18.15 3.47
CA LEU A 18 -3.71 -17.90 2.54
C LEU A 18 -4.41 -19.21 2.09
N GLN A 19 -3.77 -20.36 2.31
CA GLN A 19 -4.28 -21.68 1.93
C GLN A 19 -5.15 -22.32 3.03
N GLU A 20 -5.28 -21.68 4.19
CA GLU A 20 -6.11 -22.22 5.27
C GLU A 20 -7.61 -22.13 4.89
N PRO A 21 -8.43 -23.15 5.23
CA PRO A 21 -9.79 -23.28 4.71
C PRO A 21 -10.73 -22.13 5.10
N ASP A 22 -10.46 -21.45 6.21
CA ASP A 22 -11.27 -20.34 6.71
C ASP A 22 -10.75 -18.95 6.26
N ILE A 23 -9.80 -18.91 5.31
CA ILE A 23 -9.24 -17.67 4.77
C ILE A 23 -9.82 -17.42 3.38
N SER A 24 -10.39 -16.23 3.19
CA SER A 24 -10.85 -15.74 1.89
C SER A 24 -9.91 -14.68 1.36
N VAL A 25 -9.52 -14.82 0.09
CA VAL A 25 -8.67 -13.85 -0.62
C VAL A 25 -9.54 -13.02 -1.55
N PHE A 26 -9.39 -11.70 -1.47
CA PHE A 26 -10.11 -10.75 -2.34
C PHE A 26 -9.10 -10.01 -3.20
N ASP A 27 -9.29 -10.06 -4.52
CA ASP A 27 -8.52 -9.26 -5.47
C ASP A 27 -9.05 -7.83 -5.44
N VAL A 28 -8.22 -6.90 -4.94
CA VAL A 28 -8.53 -5.46 -4.89
C VAL A 28 -8.00 -4.81 -6.17
N PRO A 29 -8.82 -4.06 -6.93
CA PRO A 29 -8.37 -3.41 -8.15
C PRO A 29 -7.36 -2.31 -7.86
N LEU A 30 -6.29 -2.25 -8.64
CA LEU A 30 -5.35 -1.13 -8.61
C LEU A 30 -5.91 0.04 -9.42
N VAL A 31 -6.31 1.10 -8.72
CA VAL A 31 -6.81 2.35 -9.33
C VAL A 31 -5.70 3.39 -9.27
N ARG A 32 -5.45 4.08 -10.38
CA ARG A 32 -4.50 5.20 -10.39
C ARG A 32 -5.04 6.34 -9.53
N ALA A 33 -4.22 6.85 -8.64
CA ALA A 33 -4.52 8.07 -7.89
C ALA A 33 -4.56 9.28 -8.83
N THR A 34 -5.74 9.86 -9.01
CA THR A 34 -6.04 11.14 -9.65
C THR A 34 -6.97 11.94 -8.74
N PRO A 35 -7.08 13.28 -8.91
CA PRO A 35 -8.02 14.09 -8.12
C PRO A 35 -9.45 13.53 -8.13
N GLU A 36 -9.92 13.07 -9.28
CA GLU A 36 -11.28 12.52 -9.44
C GLU A 36 -11.44 11.20 -8.68
N THR A 37 -10.50 10.27 -8.82
CA THR A 37 -10.54 8.96 -8.14
C THR A 37 -10.37 9.05 -6.63
N LEU A 38 -9.78 10.15 -6.14
CA LEU A 38 -9.54 10.40 -4.71
C LEU A 38 -10.61 11.30 -4.08
N THR A 39 -11.62 11.73 -4.84
CA THR A 39 -12.68 12.63 -4.35
C THR A 39 -13.29 12.10 -3.05
N GLY A 40 -13.18 12.88 -1.98
CA GLY A 40 -13.69 12.53 -0.64
C GLY A 40 -12.86 11.51 0.14
N LEU A 41 -11.73 11.04 -0.41
CA LEU A 41 -10.80 10.10 0.22
C LEU A 41 -9.46 10.76 0.57
N ALA A 42 -8.89 11.56 -0.33
CA ALA A 42 -7.61 12.25 -0.15
C ALA A 42 -7.46 13.44 -1.11
N SER A 43 -6.50 14.33 -0.84
CA SER A 43 -5.96 15.30 -1.79
C SER A 43 -4.58 14.85 -2.30
N LEU A 44 -4.20 15.34 -3.48
CA LEU A 44 -2.83 15.21 -3.99
C LEU A 44 -2.12 16.54 -3.76
N GLU A 45 -1.00 16.51 -3.04
CA GLU A 45 -0.19 17.68 -2.75
C GLU A 45 1.15 17.58 -3.48
N ASP A 46 1.56 18.67 -4.15
CA ASP A 46 2.84 18.74 -4.87
C ASP A 46 4.01 19.13 -3.95
N SER A 47 3.73 19.72 -2.79
CA SER A 47 4.72 20.17 -1.81
C SER A 47 4.45 19.54 -0.45
N PHE A 48 5.37 18.69 0.00
CA PHE A 48 5.29 18.08 1.33
C PHE A 48 5.39 19.14 2.44
N GLN A 49 6.16 20.21 2.22
CA GLN A 49 6.39 21.27 3.21
C GLN A 49 5.17 22.17 3.41
N GLU A 50 4.33 22.30 2.39
CA GLU A 50 3.13 23.15 2.41
C GLU A 50 1.86 22.36 2.74
N ALA A 51 1.92 21.03 2.64
CA ALA A 51 0.79 20.15 2.94
C ALA A 51 0.41 20.24 4.42
N GLU A 52 -0.85 20.60 4.68
CA GLU A 52 -1.43 20.58 6.01
C GLU A 52 -2.11 19.22 6.26
N VAL A 53 -1.84 18.61 7.42
CA VAL A 53 -2.47 17.36 7.84
C VAL A 53 -3.38 17.63 9.02
N GLU A 54 -4.66 17.31 8.87
CA GLU A 54 -5.64 17.41 9.95
C GLU A 54 -5.80 16.07 10.66
N ILE A 55 -5.66 16.06 11.99
CA ILE A 55 -5.95 14.88 12.82
C ILE A 55 -7.38 15.02 13.34
N VAL A 56 -8.34 14.60 12.52
CA VAL A 56 -9.76 14.53 12.89
C VAL A 56 -10.19 13.10 13.17
N THR A 57 -11.36 12.97 13.81
CA THR A 57 -11.98 11.65 14.01
C THR A 57 -12.30 11.04 12.65
N TRP A 58 -11.94 9.77 12.43
CA TRP A 58 -12.25 9.06 11.19
C TRP A 58 -13.71 9.25 10.77
N PRO A 59 -13.98 9.43 9.47
CA PRO A 59 -15.35 9.49 8.98
C PRO A 59 -16.09 8.20 9.32
N GLN A 60 -17.37 8.32 9.68
CA GLN A 60 -18.25 7.19 10.01
C GLN A 60 -19.34 7.01 8.94
N PRO A 61 -19.02 6.48 7.75
CA PRO A 61 -19.99 6.33 6.67
C PRO A 61 -20.99 5.18 6.88
N GLY A 62 -20.79 4.34 7.90
CA GLY A 62 -21.58 3.12 8.15
C GLY A 62 -22.27 3.07 9.52
N TRP A 63 -22.87 1.92 9.81
CA TRP A 63 -23.69 1.70 11.02
C TRP A 63 -22.86 1.59 12.31
N ARG A 64 -21.57 1.24 12.21
CA ARG A 64 -20.72 1.04 13.37
C ARG A 64 -20.17 2.39 13.86
N PRO A 65 -20.46 2.81 15.11
CA PRO A 65 -19.93 4.06 15.64
C PRO A 65 -18.42 4.00 15.85
N VAL A 66 -17.75 5.16 15.70
CA VAL A 66 -16.39 5.33 16.21
C VAL A 66 -16.46 5.29 17.75
N VAL A 67 -15.56 4.55 18.38
CA VAL A 67 -15.52 4.46 19.85
C VAL A 67 -15.18 5.84 20.41
N ALA A 68 -15.92 6.29 21.42
CA ALA A 68 -15.73 7.60 22.01
C ALA A 68 -14.28 7.80 22.49
N GLY A 69 -13.67 8.92 22.08
CA GLY A 69 -12.28 9.24 22.39
C GLY A 69 -11.23 8.52 21.53
N THR A 70 -11.64 7.82 20.47
CA THR A 70 -10.74 7.17 19.51
C THR A 70 -10.89 7.75 18.11
N GLY A 71 -9.97 7.37 17.23
CA GLY A 71 -10.09 7.66 15.81
C GLY A 71 -9.52 9.02 15.40
N ASN A 72 -8.87 9.73 16.30
CA ASN A 72 -8.14 10.98 16.06
C ASN A 72 -6.78 10.94 16.76
N GLU A 73 -6.17 9.76 16.80
CA GLU A 73 -4.92 9.48 17.51
C GLU A 73 -3.69 9.56 16.58
N GLY A 74 -3.86 10.15 15.39
CA GLY A 74 -2.74 10.42 14.49
C GLY A 74 -1.67 11.26 15.20
N GLY A 75 -0.40 10.90 15.06
CA GLY A 75 0.72 11.70 15.54
C GLY A 75 1.45 12.37 14.37
N VAL A 76 2.01 13.55 14.59
CA VAL A 76 2.87 14.26 13.64
C VAL A 76 4.33 14.17 14.08
N THR A 77 4.88 12.96 14.08
CA THR A 77 6.34 12.80 14.25
C THR A 77 7.00 12.85 12.89
N SER A 78 8.17 13.50 12.80
CA SER A 78 8.97 13.56 11.58
C SER A 78 10.20 12.66 11.71
N GLY A 79 10.57 12.03 10.60
CA GLY A 79 11.75 11.18 10.49
C GLY A 79 11.68 10.30 9.26
N GLU A 80 12.77 9.58 9.00
CA GLU A 80 12.87 8.70 7.85
C GLU A 80 12.08 7.41 8.09
N PHE A 81 11.31 6.99 7.08
CA PHE A 81 10.64 5.71 7.04
C PHE A 81 11.13 4.93 5.83
N GLU A 82 11.88 3.87 6.07
CA GLU A 82 12.39 3.00 5.02
C GLU A 82 11.46 1.82 4.80
N VAL A 83 11.23 1.47 3.53
CA VAL A 83 10.54 0.23 3.13
C VAL A 83 11.45 -0.56 2.22
N TYR A 84 11.74 -1.81 2.60
CA TYR A 84 12.64 -2.66 1.84
C TYR A 84 12.20 -4.12 1.86
N ARG A 85 12.76 -4.89 0.93
CA ARG A 85 12.49 -6.32 0.77
C ARG A 85 13.59 -7.14 1.44
N GLU A 86 13.18 -8.16 2.21
CA GLU A 86 14.06 -9.20 2.72
C GLU A 86 13.44 -10.57 2.39
N GLY A 87 14.05 -11.30 1.44
CA GLY A 87 13.50 -12.56 0.93
C GLY A 87 12.08 -12.40 0.38
N GLN A 88 11.09 -12.97 1.05
CA GLN A 88 9.67 -12.88 0.71
C GLN A 88 8.88 -11.92 1.61
N ARG A 89 9.56 -11.14 2.46
CA ARG A 89 8.95 -10.18 3.38
C ARG A 89 9.19 -8.75 2.90
N VAL A 90 8.25 -7.87 3.20
CA VAL A 90 8.40 -6.41 3.12
C VAL A 90 8.57 -5.91 4.54
N LEU A 91 9.67 -5.25 4.81
CA LEU A 91 10.01 -4.70 6.12
C LEU A 91 9.94 -3.18 6.08
N GLY A 92 9.49 -2.59 7.19
CA GLY A 92 9.41 -1.15 7.39
C GLY A 92 10.22 -0.73 8.61
N ARG A 93 11.10 0.26 8.46
CA ARG A 93 11.90 0.83 9.56
C ARG A 93 11.51 2.29 9.75
N ASN A 94 10.93 2.60 10.92
CA ASN A 94 10.56 3.97 11.29
C ASN A 94 11.60 4.52 12.27
N HIS A 95 12.47 5.40 11.79
CA HIS A 95 13.51 6.01 12.62
C HIS A 95 12.99 7.08 13.57
N ALA A 96 11.79 7.63 13.32
CA ALA A 96 11.18 8.65 14.17
C ALA A 96 10.71 8.07 15.52
N VAL A 97 10.29 6.80 15.54
CA VAL A 97 9.75 6.13 16.75
C VAL A 97 10.50 4.85 17.12
N ASP A 98 11.66 4.63 16.51
CA ASP A 98 12.45 3.40 16.65
C ASP A 98 11.62 2.12 16.34
N GLY A 99 10.70 2.23 15.38
CA GLY A 99 9.83 1.14 14.95
C GLY A 99 10.50 0.21 13.95
N TYR A 100 10.29 -1.10 14.06
CA TYR A 100 10.72 -2.07 13.05
C TYR A 100 9.66 -3.14 12.83
N TYR A 101 9.16 -3.23 11.60
CA TYR A 101 7.90 -3.90 11.29
C TYR A 101 8.01 -4.84 10.10
N VAL A 102 7.24 -5.93 10.13
CA VAL A 102 6.80 -6.61 8.91
C VAL A 102 5.58 -5.87 8.38
N THR A 103 5.67 -5.27 7.20
CA THR A 103 4.59 -4.47 6.59
C THR A 103 3.90 -5.19 5.42
N GLY A 104 4.41 -6.35 5.00
CA GLY A 104 3.80 -7.14 3.92
C GLY A 104 4.61 -8.36 3.53
N TRP A 105 4.11 -9.09 2.54
CA TRP A 105 4.71 -10.33 2.02
C TRP A 105 4.57 -10.40 0.50
N PHE A 106 5.54 -11.04 -0.15
CA PHE A 106 5.55 -11.32 -1.60
C PHE A 106 5.05 -12.73 -1.97
N ASP A 107 4.83 -13.57 -0.96
CA ASP A 107 4.29 -14.93 -1.10
C ASP A 107 3.44 -15.23 0.15
N ASP A 108 2.96 -16.47 0.31
CA ASP A 108 2.12 -16.87 1.42
C ASP A 108 2.70 -16.43 2.79
N PRO A 109 1.99 -15.61 3.56
CA PRO A 109 2.54 -14.96 4.75
C PRO A 109 2.78 -15.97 5.89
N GLY A 110 2.09 -17.12 5.89
CA GLY A 110 2.30 -18.20 6.86
C GLY A 110 3.58 -19.01 6.63
N THR A 111 4.19 -18.91 5.43
CA THR A 111 5.41 -19.64 5.06
C THR A 111 6.54 -18.75 4.54
N ALA A 112 6.29 -17.46 4.38
CA ALA A 112 7.25 -16.50 3.87
C ALA A 112 8.50 -16.37 4.76
N SER A 113 9.66 -16.42 4.10
CA SER A 113 10.99 -16.45 4.72
C SER A 113 11.86 -15.30 4.21
N SER A 114 12.78 -14.84 5.05
CA SER A 114 13.85 -13.90 4.69
C SER A 114 14.92 -14.53 3.79
N GLU A 115 15.08 -15.85 3.82
CA GLU A 115 16.12 -16.56 3.07
C GLU A 115 15.73 -16.89 1.63
N THR A 116 14.42 -16.93 1.35
CA THR A 116 13.91 -17.27 0.02
C THR A 116 13.79 -16.02 -0.82
N VAL A 117 14.61 -15.88 -1.85
CA VAL A 117 14.38 -14.89 -2.91
C VAL A 117 13.72 -15.61 -4.07
N ARG A 118 12.42 -15.34 -4.30
CA ARG A 118 11.77 -15.80 -5.54
C ARG A 118 12.59 -15.27 -6.73
N GLN A 119 13.17 -16.18 -7.52
CA GLN A 119 13.77 -15.81 -8.79
C GLN A 119 12.68 -15.17 -9.64
N THR A 120 12.95 -13.99 -10.19
CA THR A 120 12.11 -13.34 -11.18
C THR A 120 11.84 -14.34 -12.29
N ARG A 121 10.64 -14.92 -12.35
CA ARG A 121 10.17 -15.57 -13.58
C ARG A 121 10.12 -14.45 -14.60
N HIS A 122 11.06 -14.46 -15.54
CA HIS A 122 11.05 -13.55 -16.68
C HIS A 122 9.81 -13.90 -17.50
N GLY A 123 8.68 -13.30 -17.14
CA GLY A 123 7.51 -13.32 -17.99
C GLY A 123 7.81 -12.46 -19.20
N SER A 124 8.00 -13.07 -20.36
CA SER A 124 8.06 -12.36 -21.63
C SER A 124 6.67 -11.74 -21.87
N TRP A 125 6.54 -10.44 -21.59
CA TRP A 125 5.38 -9.66 -21.97
C TRP A 125 5.65 -9.05 -23.34
N SER A 126 4.94 -9.52 -24.36
CA SER A 126 4.96 -8.90 -25.69
C SER A 126 3.85 -7.86 -25.75
N ALA A 127 4.20 -6.59 -25.56
CA ALA A 127 3.28 -5.48 -25.77
C ALA A 127 2.97 -5.40 -27.28
N LYS A 128 1.69 -5.51 -27.66
CA LYS A 128 1.29 -5.19 -29.03
C LYS A 128 1.50 -3.67 -29.25
N PRO A 129 2.17 -3.25 -30.34
CA PRO A 129 2.32 -1.84 -30.62
C PRO A 129 0.96 -1.17 -30.79
N ILE A 130 0.81 0.02 -30.22
CA ILE A 130 -0.36 0.87 -30.38
C ILE A 130 -0.41 1.30 -31.85
N THR A 131 -1.43 0.85 -32.57
CA THR A 131 -1.71 1.35 -33.92
C THR A 131 -2.34 2.73 -33.78
N THR A 132 -1.62 3.79 -34.13
CA THR A 132 -2.17 5.15 -34.21
C THR A 132 -3.27 5.18 -35.28
N PRO A 133 -4.50 5.63 -34.98
CA PRO A 133 -5.52 5.82 -36.00
C PRO A 133 -5.13 6.98 -36.92
N THR A 134 -5.02 6.71 -38.22
CA THR A 134 -4.79 7.72 -39.25
C THR A 134 -5.98 8.66 -39.33
N ALA A 135 -5.77 9.96 -39.12
CA ALA A 135 -6.81 10.98 -39.24
C ALA A 135 -7.32 11.07 -40.70
N PRO A 136 -8.63 11.25 -40.93
CA PRO A 136 -9.16 11.45 -42.28
C PRO A 136 -8.74 12.81 -42.82
N LYS A 137 -8.17 12.83 -44.04
CA LYS A 137 -7.89 14.06 -44.79
C LYS A 137 -9.22 14.75 -45.13
N GLY A 138 -9.49 15.88 -44.48
CA GLY A 138 -10.57 16.77 -44.87
C GLY A 138 -10.32 17.35 -46.27
N VAL A 139 -11.31 17.20 -47.14
CA VAL A 139 -11.40 17.88 -48.43
C VAL A 139 -11.75 19.35 -48.15
N LEU A 140 -10.87 20.27 -48.56
CA LEU A 140 -11.19 21.69 -48.70
C LEU A 140 -11.63 21.90 -50.16
N SER A 141 -12.93 22.11 -50.36
CA SER A 141 -13.49 22.67 -51.60
C SER A 141 -13.47 24.19 -51.52
N SER A 142 -12.91 24.83 -52.54
CA SER A 142 -12.88 26.28 -52.78
C SER A 142 -14.25 26.91 -52.99
#